data_AF-A0A353N4A5-F1
#
_entry.id   AF-A0A353N4A5-F1
#
_cell.length_a   1.000
_cell.length_b   1.000
_cell.length_c   1.000
_cell.angle_alpha   90.00
_cell.angle_beta   90.00
_cell.angle_gamma   90.00
#
_symmetry.space_group_name_H-M   'P 1'
#
loop_
_entity.id
_entity.type
_entity.pdbx_description
1 polymer ?
#
loop_
_entity_poly.entity_id
_entity_poly.type
_entity_poly.pdbx_seq_one_letter_code
_entity_poly.pdbx_strand_id
1 'polypeptide(L)' 'GALKSGFYNLVYEDIKAVVETAACQALTKVIIETCFLAEEEKIRACLLAKYAGADFVKTSTGFGKAGA' A
#
# COMPACT_ATOMS: atom_id res chain seq x y z
N GLY A 1 7.75 5.93 -8.53
CA GLY A 1 6.37 5.44 -8.46
C GLY A 1 5.48 6.51 -7.87
N ALA A 2 4.16 6.41 -8.05
CA ALA A 2 3.18 7.45 -7.71
C ALA A 2 3.30 7.98 -6.26
N LEU A 3 3.54 7.08 -5.30
CA LEU A 3 3.74 7.44 -3.89
C LEU A 3 4.93 8.39 -3.69
N LYS A 4 6.12 8.05 -4.24
CA LYS A 4 7.33 8.88 -4.15
C LYS A 4 7.18 10.20 -4.91
N SER A 5 6.35 10.20 -5.95
CA SER A 5 6.04 11.39 -6.77
C SER A 5 4.96 12.29 -6.13
N GLY A 6 4.43 11.94 -4.95
CA GLY A 6 3.44 12.76 -4.25
C GLY A 6 2.01 12.63 -4.76
N PHE A 7 1.74 11.70 -5.68
CA PHE A 7 0.40 11.47 -6.24
C PHE A 7 -0.44 10.58 -5.30
N TYR A 8 -0.73 11.08 -4.09
CA TYR A 8 -1.38 10.28 -3.04
C TYR A 8 -2.80 9.85 -3.38
N ASN A 9 -3.57 10.71 -4.05
CA ASN A 9 -4.92 10.36 -4.49
C ASN A 9 -4.88 9.19 -5.49
N LEU A 10 -3.91 9.16 -6.40
CA LEU A 10 -3.75 8.05 -7.34
C LEU A 10 -3.48 6.74 -6.61
N VAL A 11 -2.62 6.75 -5.60
CA VAL A 11 -2.31 5.56 -4.79
C VAL A 11 -3.51 5.12 -3.97
N TYR A 12 -4.25 6.07 -3.39
CA TYR A 12 -5.47 5.78 -2.63
C TYR A 12 -6.53 5.11 -3.51
N GLU A 13 -6.84 5.68 -4.67
CA GLU A 13 -7.86 5.14 -5.59
C GLU A 13 -7.45 3.76 -6.13
N ASP A 14 -6.16 3.54 -6.40
CA ASP A 14 -5.63 2.25 -6.83
C ASP A 14 -5.86 1.15 -5.77
N ILE A 15 -5.54 1.43 -4.50
CA ILE A 15 -5.79 0.49 -3.40
C ILE A 15 -7.30 0.28 -3.21
N LYS A 16 -8.07 1.37 -3.20
CA LYS A 16 -9.52 1.34 -2.96
C LYS A 16 -10.25 0.51 -3.99
N ALA A 17 -9.90 0.62 -5.27
CA ALA A 17 -10.51 -0.18 -6.34
C ALA A 17 -10.35 -1.68 -6.10
N VAL A 18 -9.18 -2.11 -5.60
CA VAL A 18 -8.94 -3.53 -5.23
C VAL A 18 -9.75 -3.91 -4.00
N VAL A 19 -9.79 -3.06 -2.97
CA VAL A 19 -10.56 -3.30 -1.73
C VAL A 19 -12.06 -3.44 -2.04
N GLU A 20 -12.62 -2.54 -2.83
CA GLU A 20 -14.03 -2.58 -3.22
C GLU A 20 -14.36 -3.82 -4.06
N THR A 21 -13.45 -4.23 -4.95
CA THR A 21 -13.62 -5.45 -5.74
C THR A 21 -13.58 -6.71 -4.88
N ALA A 22 -12.71 -6.75 -3.86
CA ALA A 22 -12.55 -7.89 -2.96
C ALA A 22 -13.57 -7.91 -1.81
N ALA A 23 -14.40 -6.87 -1.67
CA ALA A 23 -15.32 -6.69 -0.55
C ALA A 23 -16.23 -7.92 -0.39
N CYS A 24 -16.32 -8.43 0.85
CA CYS A 24 -17.08 -9.63 1.21
C CYS A 24 -16.63 -10.94 0.52
N GLN A 25 -15.52 -10.95 -0.22
CA GLN A 25 -15.01 -12.12 -0.93
C GLN A 25 -13.63 -12.55 -0.44
N ALA A 26 -12.75 -11.61 -0.10
CA ALA A 26 -11.40 -11.89 0.34
C ALA A 26 -10.85 -10.78 1.25
N LEU A 27 -9.85 -11.14 2.06
CA LEU A 27 -9.03 -10.16 2.78
C LEU A 27 -7.99 -9.55 1.85
N THR A 28 -7.78 -8.24 2.00
CA THR A 28 -6.82 -7.46 1.23
C THR A 28 -5.57 -7.16 2.03
N LYS A 29 -4.41 -7.36 1.39
CA LYS A 29 -3.10 -7.06 1.99
C LYS A 29 -2.32 -6.15 1.04
N VAL A 30 -2.06 -4.92 1.46
CA VAL A 30 -1.32 -3.94 0.66
C VAL A 30 0.17 -4.07 0.94
N ILE A 31 0.96 -4.43 -0.07
CA ILE A 31 2.42 -4.49 0.01
C ILE A 31 2.99 -3.11 -0.32
N ILE A 32 3.70 -2.47 0.62
CA ILE A 32 4.25 -1.11 0.42
C ILE A 32 5.70 -1.08 -0.06
N GLU A 33 6.35 -2.24 -0.08
CA GLU A 33 7.75 -2.44 -0.49
C GLU A 33 8.72 -1.51 0.25
N THR A 34 8.83 -1.73 1.56
CA THR A 34 9.54 -0.86 2.53
C THR A 34 10.98 -0.55 2.16
N CYS A 35 11.68 -1.44 1.45
CA CYS A 35 13.08 -1.25 1.06
C CYS A 35 13.32 -0.08 0.08
N PHE A 36 12.26 0.45 -0.56
CA PHE A 36 12.35 1.61 -1.45
C PHE A 36 11.78 2.90 -0.84
N LEU A 37 11.27 2.85 0.39
CA LEU A 37 10.55 3.95 1.03
C LEU A 37 11.34 4.54 2.20
N ALA A 38 11.37 5.87 2.28
CA ALA A 38 11.75 6.60 3.48
C ALA A 38 10.67 6.40 4.58
N GLU A 39 10.99 6.77 5.82
CA GLU A 39 10.08 6.59 6.96
C GLU A 39 8.74 7.32 6.76
N GLU A 40 8.78 8.55 6.26
CA GLU A 40 7.58 9.36 5.98
C GLU A 40 6.75 8.74 4.86
N GLU A 41 7.40 8.15 3.85
CA GLU A 41 6.72 7.46 2.75
C GLU A 41 6.05 6.17 3.24
N LYS A 42 6.67 5.43 4.18
CA LYS A 42 6.06 4.26 4.82
C LYS A 42 4.83 4.66 5.62
N ILE A 43 4.92 5.71 6.43
CA ILE A 43 3.79 6.25 7.21
C ILE A 43 2.64 6.63 6.26
N ARG A 44 2.94 7.37 5.18
CA ARG A 44 1.93 7.76 4.18
C ARG A 44 1.30 6.53 3.50
N ALA A 45 2.08 5.54 3.10
CA ALA A 45 1.56 4.32 2.49
C ALA A 45 0.61 3.57 3.43
N CYS A 46 0.98 3.43 4.72
CA CYS A 46 0.13 2.80 5.73
C CYS A 46 -1.18 3.57 5.94
N LEU A 47 -1.13 4.90 6.00
CA LEU A 47 -2.34 5.73 6.14
C LEU A 47 -3.26 5.59 4.93
N LEU A 48 -2.71 5.64 3.71
CA LEU A 48 -3.49 5.47 2.47
C LEU A 48 -4.16 4.09 2.42
N ALA A 49 -3.43 3.02 2.75
CA ALA A 49 -3.98 1.67 2.82
C ALA A 49 -5.11 1.56 3.86
N LYS A 50 -4.92 2.15 5.05
CA LYS A 50 -5.95 2.19 6.10
C LYS A 50 -7.20 2.95 5.63
N TYR A 51 -7.04 4.12 5.04
CA TYR A 51 -8.18 4.91 4.55
C TYR A 51 -8.91 4.25 3.39
N ALA A 52 -8.20 3.48 2.56
CA ALA A 52 -8.80 2.72 1.46
C ALA A 52 -9.55 1.46 1.95
N GLY A 53 -9.42 1.09 3.23
CA GLY A 53 -10.12 -0.05 3.83
C GLY A 53 -9.37 -1.38 3.73
N ALA A 54 -8.05 -1.37 3.50
CA ALA A 54 -7.28 -2.60 3.45
C ALA A 54 -7.21 -3.31 4.82
N ASP A 55 -7.28 -4.63 4.82
CA ASP A 55 -7.27 -5.43 6.06
C ASP A 55 -5.86 -5.54 6.67
N PHE A 56 -4.82 -5.55 5.83
CA PHE A 56 -3.43 -5.60 6.27
C PHE A 56 -2.53 -4.70 5.43
N VAL A 57 -1.44 -4.27 6.06
CA VAL A 57 -0.25 -3.77 5.38
C VAL A 57 0.84 -4.84 5.49
N LYS A 58 1.50 -5.13 4.37
CA LYS A 58 2.63 -6.06 4.28
C LYS A 58 3.89 -5.31 3.85
N THR A 59 5.03 -5.70 4.40
CA THR A 59 6.30 -4.98 4.22
C THR A 59 6.82 -5.07 2.79
N SER A 60 7.08 -6.28 2.29
CA SER A 60 7.87 -6.50 1.08
C SER A 60 7.31 -7.61 0.20
N THR A 61 7.59 -7.58 -1.09
CA THR A 61 7.22 -8.68 -2.02
C THR A 61 8.15 -9.87 -1.90
N GLY A 62 9.38 -9.65 -1.41
CA GLY A 62 10.45 -10.66 -1.37
C GLY A 62 11.37 -10.63 -2.60
N PHE A 63 11.10 -9.77 -3.58
CA PHE A 63 11.93 -9.59 -4.78
C PHE A 63 12.72 -8.27 -4.80
N GLY A 64 12.56 -7.43 -3.76
CA GLY A 64 13.26 -6.16 -3.60
C GLY A 64 14.71 -6.29 -3.12
N LYS A 65 15.39 -5.16 -2.93
CA LYS A 65 16.80 -5.11 -2.50
C LYS A 65 17.02 -5.56 -1.05
N ALA A 66 15.97 -5.51 -0.24
CA ALA A 66 15.97 -5.96 1.14
C ALA A 66 14.57 -6.44 1.53
N GLY A 67 14.51 -7.27 2.58
CA GLY A 67 13.27 -7.82 3.13
C GLY A 67 12.56 -6.85 4.09
N ALA A 68 11.97 -7.43 5.15
CA ALA A 68 11.22 -6.72 6.18
C ALA A 68 12.02 -5.57 6.81
#